data_AF-A0A818HNH6-F1
#
_entry.id   AF-A0A818HNH6-F1
#
_cell.length_a   1.000
_cell.length_b   1.000
_cell.length_c   1.000
_cell.angle_alpha   90.00
_cell.angle_beta   90.00
_cell.angle_gamma   90.00
#
_symmetry.space_group_name_H-M   'P 1'
#
loop_
_entity.id
_entity.type
_entity.pdbx_description
1 polymer ?
#
loop_
_entity_poly.entity_id
_entity_poly.type
_entity_poly.pdbx_seq_one_letter_code
_entity_poly.pdbx_strand_id
1 'polypeptide(L)'
;MRWEKLTNAQRSGLNQIPNRRFTLWWSPTINRANIYVGFQVQLHLTGIFMHGKIPIHESVVTDLCQIFDQELDALEVETVSPFTNHDILLFAAYKWNISKPSLLADSKDVIDNTTSQKYWLDVQLHRGDYDSHDVERYARAKFLDYTTDNISIYPSATGVMIGIDLAYNLHSAFGN
;
A
#
# COMPACT_ATOMS: atom_id res chain seq x y z
N MET A 1 -18.22 -19.55 -27.56
CA MET A 1 -19.16 -18.43 -27.35
C MET A 1 -19.42 -17.51 -28.54
N ARG A 2 -18.62 -17.48 -29.62
CA ARG A 2 -18.90 -16.56 -30.75
C ARG A 2 -20.05 -17.01 -31.68
N TRP A 3 -20.57 -18.23 -31.49
CA TRP A 3 -21.52 -18.88 -32.41
C TRP A 3 -22.62 -19.68 -31.69
N GLU A 4 -22.96 -19.34 -30.45
CA GLU A 4 -24.11 -19.93 -29.76
C GLU A 4 -25.29 -18.94 -29.74
N LYS A 5 -26.52 -19.44 -29.85
CA LYS A 5 -27.74 -18.63 -29.79
C LYS A 5 -27.94 -18.12 -28.35
N LEU A 6 -27.42 -16.93 -28.08
CA LEU A 6 -27.59 -16.23 -26.82
C LEU A 6 -28.95 -15.54 -26.73
N THR A 7 -29.51 -15.51 -25.53
CA THR A 7 -30.74 -14.77 -25.22
C THR A 7 -30.54 -13.26 -25.32
N ASN A 8 -31.63 -12.50 -25.46
CA ASN A 8 -31.56 -11.03 -25.56
C ASN A 8 -30.93 -10.37 -24.32
N ALA A 9 -31.14 -10.94 -23.12
CA ALA A 9 -30.51 -10.48 -21.88
C ALA A 9 -28.99 -10.77 -21.85
N GLN A 10 -28.56 -11.90 -22.41
CA GLN A 10 -27.14 -12.21 -22.54
C GLN A 10 -26.45 -11.29 -23.57
N ARG A 11 -27.15 -10.96 -24.67
CA ARG A 11 -26.65 -10.03 -25.70
C ARG A 11 -26.51 -8.60 -25.18
N SER A 12 -27.47 -8.10 -24.38
CA SER A 12 -27.36 -6.77 -23.78
C SER A 12 -26.18 -6.69 -22.80
N GLY A 13 -25.91 -7.76 -22.04
CA GLY A 13 -24.70 -7.87 -21.21
C GLY A 13 -23.39 -7.87 -22.02
N LEU A 14 -23.37 -8.54 -23.17
CA LEU A 14 -22.21 -8.57 -24.08
C LEU A 14 -21.90 -7.22 -24.73
N ASN A 15 -22.91 -6.41 -25.03
CA ASN A 15 -22.72 -5.06 -25.56
C ASN A 15 -22.04 -4.10 -24.54
N GLN A 16 -22.06 -4.43 -23.25
CA GLN A 16 -21.33 -3.67 -22.22
C GLN A 16 -19.85 -4.07 -22.13
N ILE A 17 -19.44 -5.22 -22.66
CA ILE A 17 -18.07 -5.74 -22.50
C ILE A 17 -17.03 -4.89 -23.26
N PRO A 18 -17.25 -4.46 -24.52
CA PRO A 18 -16.36 -3.51 -25.19
C PRO A 18 -16.23 -2.21 -24.40
N ASN A 19 -17.35 -1.73 -23.85
CA ASN A 19 -17.38 -0.51 -23.03
C ASN A 19 -16.62 -0.69 -21.72
N ARG A 20 -16.69 -1.86 -21.06
CA ARG A 20 -15.93 -2.15 -19.83
C ARG A 20 -14.42 -2.23 -20.08
N ARG A 21 -13.99 -2.84 -21.20
CA ARG A 21 -12.55 -2.89 -21.56
C ARG A 21 -12.00 -1.50 -21.86
N PHE A 22 -12.74 -0.72 -22.65
CA PHE A 22 -12.38 0.66 -22.94
C PHE A 22 -12.28 1.48 -21.64
N THR A 23 -13.29 1.41 -20.79
CA THR A 23 -13.30 2.17 -19.53
C THR A 23 -12.23 1.71 -18.55
N LEU A 24 -11.89 0.41 -18.50
CA LEU A 24 -10.79 -0.09 -17.69
C LEU A 24 -9.44 0.42 -18.20
N TRP A 25 -9.21 0.34 -19.52
CA TRP A 25 -7.96 0.80 -20.15
C TRP A 25 -7.73 2.30 -19.90
N TRP A 26 -8.76 3.11 -20.05
CA TRP A 26 -8.70 4.55 -19.83
C TRP A 26 -9.01 4.97 -18.38
N SER A 27 -9.11 4.02 -17.44
CA SER A 27 -9.57 4.32 -16.08
C SER A 27 -8.71 5.34 -15.32
N PRO A 28 -7.37 5.38 -15.44
CA PRO A 28 -6.57 6.41 -14.76
C PRO A 28 -6.87 7.83 -15.28
N THR A 29 -7.33 7.98 -16.52
CA THR A 29 -7.66 9.29 -17.10
C THR A 29 -9.14 9.65 -16.95
N ILE A 30 -10.02 8.65 -16.96
CA ILE A 30 -11.47 8.82 -16.79
C ILE A 30 -11.83 9.08 -15.32
N ASN A 31 -11.14 8.43 -14.39
CA ASN A 31 -11.37 8.59 -12.96
C ASN A 31 -10.16 9.24 -12.29
N ARG A 32 -10.17 10.57 -12.26
CA ARG A 32 -9.11 11.43 -11.70
C ARG A 32 -9.31 11.77 -10.22
N ALA A 33 -9.88 10.83 -9.48
CA ALA A 33 -10.06 10.96 -8.04
C ALA A 33 -9.26 9.86 -7.37
N ASN A 34 -8.52 10.22 -6.31
CA ASN A 34 -7.83 9.27 -5.45
C ASN A 34 -8.81 8.25 -4.89
N ILE A 35 -8.62 6.98 -5.23
CA ILE A 35 -9.47 5.91 -4.73
C ILE A 35 -8.74 5.25 -3.57
N TYR A 36 -9.30 5.39 -2.37
CA TYR A 36 -8.79 4.68 -1.22
C TYR A 36 -9.09 3.18 -1.36
N VAL A 37 -8.04 2.35 -1.28
CA VAL A 37 -8.15 0.89 -1.25
C VAL A 37 -8.58 0.52 0.17
N GLY A 38 -9.89 0.51 0.43
CA GLY A 38 -10.47 0.13 1.73
C GLY A 38 -11.99 -0.05 1.76
N PHE A 39 -12.71 0.62 0.85
CA PHE A 39 -14.17 0.51 0.70
C PHE A 39 -14.56 0.13 -0.73
N GLN A 40 -15.75 -0.43 -0.92
CA GLN A 40 -16.30 -0.66 -2.26
C GLN A 40 -16.58 0.70 -2.91
N VAL A 41 -15.67 1.17 -3.75
CA VAL A 41 -15.83 2.42 -4.48
C VAL A 41 -16.20 2.09 -5.92
N GLN A 42 -17.37 2.57 -6.34
CA GLN A 42 -17.74 2.57 -7.74
C GLN A 42 -16.97 3.69 -8.45
N LEU A 43 -16.14 3.33 -9.42
CA LEU A 43 -15.54 4.28 -10.36
C LEU A 43 -16.67 5.07 -11.05
N HIS A 44 -16.66 6.39 -10.90
CA HIS A 44 -17.82 7.23 -11.24
C HIS A 44 -18.25 7.05 -12.71
N LEU A 45 -19.54 6.82 -12.95
CA LEU A 45 -20.18 6.58 -14.27
C LEU A 45 -19.70 5.33 -15.06
N THR A 46 -18.78 4.52 -14.53
CA THR A 46 -18.20 3.37 -15.25
C THR A 46 -18.88 2.03 -14.97
N GLY A 47 -19.58 1.91 -13.83
CA GLY A 47 -20.10 0.63 -13.34
C GLY A 47 -19.02 -0.35 -12.84
N ILE A 48 -17.77 0.08 -12.72
CA ILE A 48 -16.66 -0.73 -12.21
C ILE A 48 -16.54 -0.51 -10.69
N PHE A 49 -16.65 -1.58 -9.92
CA PHE A 49 -16.45 -1.56 -8.47
C PHE A 49 -15.04 -2.02 -8.13
N MET A 50 -14.34 -1.23 -7.34
CA MET A 50 -13.09 -1.67 -6.72
C MET A 50 -13.36 -2.09 -5.28
N HIS A 51 -12.86 -3.28 -4.93
CA HIS A 51 -12.97 -3.80 -3.56
C HIS A 51 -11.72 -3.39 -2.78
N GLY A 52 -11.97 -2.79 -1.62
CA GLY A 52 -10.95 -2.07 -0.86
C GLY A 52 -10.00 -2.92 -0.01
N LYS A 53 -10.27 -4.20 0.20
CA LYS A 53 -9.24 -5.14 0.67
C LYS A 53 -9.07 -6.18 -0.41
N ILE A 54 -8.13 -5.91 -1.31
CA ILE A 54 -7.70 -6.91 -2.27
C ILE A 54 -6.85 -7.90 -1.47
N PRO A 55 -6.96 -9.23 -1.69
CA PRO A 55 -6.10 -10.24 -1.07
C PRO A 55 -4.59 -9.98 -1.23
N ILE A 56 -4.21 -9.01 -2.06
CA ILE A 56 -2.84 -8.52 -2.24
C ILE A 56 -2.27 -7.90 -0.95
N HIS A 57 -3.06 -7.16 -0.14
CA HIS A 57 -2.51 -6.51 1.07
C HIS A 57 -2.01 -7.57 2.06
N GLU A 58 -2.86 -8.51 2.42
CA GLU A 58 -2.53 -9.62 3.32
C GLU A 58 -1.37 -10.47 2.78
N SER A 59 -1.32 -10.71 1.46
CA SER A 59 -0.20 -11.41 0.83
C SER A 59 1.12 -10.66 0.99
N VAL A 60 1.15 -9.36 0.69
CA VAL A 60 2.38 -8.56 0.80
C VAL A 60 2.88 -8.51 2.24
N VAL A 61 1.97 -8.32 3.21
CA VAL A 61 2.32 -8.32 4.63
C VAL A 61 2.87 -9.69 5.05
N THR A 62 2.26 -10.78 4.60
CA THR A 62 2.72 -12.14 4.90
C THR A 62 4.11 -12.40 4.32
N ASP A 63 4.35 -12.00 3.07
CA ASP A 63 5.64 -12.19 2.40
C ASP A 63 6.75 -11.38 3.09
N LEU A 64 6.45 -10.13 3.51
CA LEU A 64 7.38 -9.31 4.28
C LEU A 64 7.71 -9.94 5.64
N CYS A 65 6.71 -10.44 6.38
CA CYS A 65 6.95 -11.16 7.63
C CYS A 65 7.89 -12.35 7.44
N GLN A 66 7.67 -13.16 6.40
CA GLN A 66 8.53 -14.31 6.11
C GLN A 66 9.98 -13.92 5.80
N ILE A 67 10.19 -12.79 5.13
CA ILE A 67 11.53 -12.27 4.86
C ILE A 67 12.21 -11.84 6.17
N PHE A 68 11.50 -11.10 7.03
CA PHE A 68 12.05 -10.69 8.33
C PHE A 68 12.35 -11.87 9.25
N ASP A 69 11.51 -12.92 9.22
CA ASP A 69 11.75 -14.16 9.97
C ASP A 69 13.01 -14.91 9.50
N GLN A 70 13.43 -14.74 8.24
CA GLN A 70 14.67 -15.33 7.71
C GLN A 70 15.91 -14.52 8.11
N GLU A 71 15.77 -13.22 8.36
CA GLU A 71 16.88 -12.28 8.59
C GLU A 71 16.98 -11.81 10.05
N LEU A 72 16.41 -12.56 11.00
CA LEU A 72 16.36 -12.19 12.43
C LEU A 72 17.76 -11.93 13.02
N ASP A 73 18.69 -12.85 12.80
CA ASP A 73 20.05 -12.77 13.36
C ASP A 73 20.85 -11.61 12.76
N ALA A 74 20.69 -11.36 11.45
CA ALA A 74 21.42 -10.33 10.72
C ALA A 74 20.94 -8.92 11.10
N LEU A 75 19.65 -8.76 11.38
CA LEU A 75 19.03 -7.49 11.73
C LEU A 75 18.91 -7.26 13.25
N GLU A 76 19.40 -8.19 14.08
CA GLU A 76 19.28 -8.15 15.54
C GLU A 76 17.81 -8.03 16.01
N VAL A 77 16.90 -8.76 15.35
CA VAL A 77 15.48 -8.81 15.67
C VAL A 77 15.23 -9.99 16.63
N GLU A 78 14.56 -9.73 17.76
CA GLU A 78 14.14 -10.78 18.70
C GLU A 78 12.89 -11.51 18.19
N THR A 79 11.87 -10.75 17.79
CA THR A 79 10.60 -11.29 17.29
C THR A 79 9.95 -10.37 16.26
N VAL A 80 9.23 -10.98 15.32
CA VAL A 80 8.35 -10.32 14.35
C VAL A 80 6.91 -10.64 14.75
N SER A 81 6.06 -9.62 14.88
CA SER A 81 4.64 -9.81 15.24
C SER A 81 3.74 -9.10 14.24
N PRO A 82 2.81 -9.81 13.57
CA PRO A 82 1.77 -9.16 12.78
C PRO A 82 0.75 -8.50 13.73
N PHE A 83 0.33 -7.28 13.44
CA PHE A 83 -0.59 -6.53 14.30
C PHE A 83 -1.83 -6.04 13.54
N THR A 84 -2.85 -5.60 14.28
CA THR A 84 -4.16 -5.24 13.71
C THR A 84 -4.26 -3.80 13.21
N ASN A 85 -3.44 -2.89 13.75
CA ASN A 85 -3.46 -1.45 13.44
C ASN A 85 -2.26 -1.01 12.57
N HIS A 86 -1.17 -1.76 12.64
CA HIS A 86 0.04 -1.67 11.83
C HIS A 86 0.32 -3.08 11.35
N ASP A 87 0.86 -3.22 10.14
CA ASP A 87 0.90 -4.55 9.53
C ASP A 87 1.94 -5.45 10.18
N ILE A 88 3.11 -4.88 10.54
CA ILE A 88 4.23 -5.64 11.12
C ILE A 88 4.87 -4.82 12.24
N LEU A 89 5.22 -5.48 13.35
CA LEU A 89 6.00 -4.94 14.44
C LEU A 89 7.25 -5.78 14.67
N LEU A 90 8.41 -5.13 14.61
CA LEU A 90 9.70 -5.73 14.92
C LEU A 90 10.13 -5.33 16.33
N PHE A 91 10.63 -6.30 17.09
CA PHE A 91 11.26 -6.08 18.39
C PHE A 91 12.76 -6.26 18.26
N ALA A 92 13.55 -5.25 18.63
CA ALA A 92 15.00 -5.33 18.61
C ALA A 92 15.50 -6.18 19.79
N ALA A 93 16.52 -7.01 19.59
CA ALA A 93 17.16 -7.80 20.63
C ALA A 93 17.82 -6.93 21.73
N TYR A 94 18.24 -5.70 21.38
CA TYR A 94 18.76 -4.73 22.34
C TYR A 94 18.23 -3.32 22.07
N LYS A 95 18.83 -2.62 21.09
CA LYS A 95 18.47 -1.27 20.65
C LYS A 95 19.00 -1.04 19.23
N TRP A 96 18.16 -0.50 18.35
CA TRP A 96 18.61 0.02 17.07
C TRP A 96 18.92 1.51 17.15
N ASN A 97 20.01 1.92 16.52
CA ASN A 97 20.26 3.33 16.21
C ASN A 97 19.50 3.67 14.93
N ILE A 98 18.62 4.66 15.02
CA ILE A 98 17.62 4.92 13.99
C ILE A 98 17.93 6.25 13.30
N SER A 99 17.68 6.28 11.99
CA SER A 99 17.92 7.45 11.17
C SER A 99 16.75 8.44 11.22
N LYS A 100 16.98 9.65 10.73
CA LYS A 100 15.88 10.58 10.45
C LYS A 100 15.04 10.04 9.29
N PRO A 101 13.72 10.29 9.27
CA PRO A 101 12.89 9.82 8.19
C PRO A 101 13.38 10.29 6.81
N SER A 102 13.65 9.33 5.91
CA SER A 102 14.14 9.54 4.55
C SER A 102 13.35 8.71 3.54
N LEU A 103 13.58 8.94 2.25
CA LEU A 103 12.96 8.14 1.18
C LEU A 103 13.76 6.85 0.95
N LEU A 104 13.08 5.81 0.48
CA LEU A 104 13.70 4.52 0.15
C LEU A 104 14.89 4.64 -0.82
N ALA A 105 14.85 5.60 -1.75
CA ALA A 105 15.90 5.81 -2.75
C ALA A 105 17.01 6.76 -2.26
N ASP A 106 16.89 7.35 -1.08
CA ASP A 106 17.95 8.17 -0.51
C ASP A 106 19.13 7.27 -0.09
N SER A 107 20.35 7.80 -0.23
CA SER A 107 21.60 7.03 -0.02
C SER A 107 22.46 7.58 1.12
N LYS A 108 21.99 8.63 1.79
CA LYS A 108 22.75 9.37 2.80
C LYS A 108 21.95 9.50 4.08
N ASP A 109 21.70 8.37 4.70
CA ASP A 109 21.02 8.35 5.99
C ASP A 109 21.93 8.91 7.07
N VAL A 110 21.37 9.83 7.85
CA VAL A 110 22.01 10.38 9.03
C VAL A 110 21.40 9.68 10.22
N ILE A 111 22.17 8.76 10.80
CA ILE A 111 21.83 8.09 12.05
C ILE A 111 21.97 9.11 13.16
N ASP A 112 20.85 9.47 13.78
CA ASP A 112 20.82 10.35 14.95
C ASP A 112 21.10 9.54 16.22
N ASN A 113 21.27 10.21 17.37
CA ASN A 113 21.37 9.57 18.68
C ASN A 113 20.02 8.99 19.18
N THR A 114 19.03 8.84 18.30
CA THR A 114 17.73 8.25 18.61
C THR A 114 17.81 6.74 18.55
N THR A 115 17.51 6.09 19.68
CA THR A 115 17.44 4.63 19.76
C THR A 115 16.02 4.16 19.98
N SER A 116 15.62 3.06 19.33
CA SER A 116 14.34 2.38 19.61
C SER A 116 14.53 0.88 19.79
N GLN A 117 13.54 0.27 20.45
CA GLN A 117 13.43 -1.19 20.61
C GLN A 117 12.26 -1.77 19.82
N LYS A 118 11.40 -0.90 19.25
CA LYS A 118 10.22 -1.29 18.50
C LYS A 118 10.20 -0.53 17.18
N TYR A 119 9.96 -1.25 16.10
CA TYR A 119 9.90 -0.66 14.76
C TYR A 119 8.69 -1.19 14.02
N TRP A 120 7.78 -0.30 13.62
CA TRP A 120 6.55 -0.68 12.92
C TRP A 120 6.69 -0.51 11.41
N LEU A 121 5.98 -1.35 10.66
CA LEU A 121 5.82 -1.22 9.22
C LEU A 121 4.33 -1.15 8.89
N ASP A 122 3.98 -0.27 7.97
CA ASP A 122 2.61 -0.05 7.50
C ASP A 122 2.59 -0.07 5.96
N VAL A 123 1.83 -0.99 5.36
CA VAL A 123 1.72 -1.17 3.91
C VAL A 123 0.46 -0.51 3.39
N GLN A 124 0.64 0.59 2.68
CA GLN A 124 -0.43 1.37 2.08
C GLN A 124 -0.58 1.02 0.60
N LEU A 125 -1.70 0.38 0.27
CA LEU A 125 -2.10 0.20 -1.11
C LEU A 125 -2.77 1.46 -1.64
N HIS A 126 -2.26 1.93 -2.76
CA HIS A 126 -2.77 3.08 -3.48
C HIS A 126 -3.13 2.65 -4.91
N ARG A 127 -4.06 3.39 -5.51
CA ARG A 127 -4.31 3.30 -6.95
C ARG A 127 -4.26 4.71 -7.51
N GLY A 128 -3.16 5.03 -8.16
CA GLY A 128 -2.95 6.33 -8.77
C GLY A 128 -3.89 6.55 -9.94
N ASP A 129 -4.14 7.82 -10.21
CA ASP A 129 -4.77 8.27 -11.44
C ASP A 129 -3.73 8.95 -12.35
N TYR A 130 -4.17 9.61 -13.42
CA TYR A 130 -3.24 10.29 -14.32
C TYR A 130 -2.50 11.46 -13.67
N ASP A 131 -3.15 12.18 -12.75
CA ASP A 131 -2.65 13.43 -12.18
C ASP A 131 -1.87 13.19 -10.86
N SER A 132 -2.19 12.11 -10.13
CA SER A 132 -1.49 11.68 -8.91
C SER A 132 -1.13 10.19 -8.94
N HIS A 133 0.14 9.92 -9.27
CA HIS A 133 0.76 8.58 -9.30
C HIS A 133 2.21 8.62 -8.75
N ASP A 134 2.59 9.72 -8.09
CA ASP A 134 3.87 9.85 -7.40
C ASP A 134 3.79 9.17 -6.03
N VAL A 135 4.30 7.93 -5.97
CA VAL A 135 4.24 7.07 -4.79
C VAL A 135 5.17 7.54 -3.66
N GLU A 136 6.27 8.22 -3.96
CA GLU A 136 7.19 8.78 -2.96
C GLU A 136 6.51 9.89 -2.17
N ARG A 137 5.89 10.82 -2.91
CA ARG A 137 5.13 11.91 -2.31
C ARG A 137 3.95 11.36 -1.51
N TYR A 138 3.28 10.32 -2.01
CA TYR A 138 2.18 9.65 -1.30
C TYR A 138 2.63 9.03 0.02
N ALA A 139 3.69 8.20 0.00
CA ALA A 139 4.20 7.52 1.19
C ALA A 139 4.63 8.51 2.27
N ARG A 140 5.34 9.58 1.88
CA ARG A 140 5.74 10.65 2.79
C ARG A 140 4.56 11.41 3.38
N ALA A 141 3.59 11.78 2.55
CA ALA A 141 2.39 12.49 3.02
C ALA A 141 1.63 11.64 4.05
N LYS A 142 1.40 10.36 3.75
CA LYS A 142 0.72 9.43 4.66
C LYS A 142 1.47 9.17 5.95
N PHE A 143 2.79 9.02 5.88
CA PHE A 143 3.62 8.90 7.07
C PHE A 143 3.46 10.13 7.98
N LEU A 144 3.57 11.34 7.42
CA LEU A 144 3.43 12.57 8.20
C LEU A 144 2.01 12.76 8.76
N ASP A 145 0.98 12.54 7.95
CA ASP A 145 -0.42 12.61 8.39
C ASP A 145 -0.65 11.65 9.57
N TYR A 146 -0.32 10.36 9.41
CA TYR A 146 -0.64 9.35 10.42
C TYR A 146 0.26 9.39 11.67
N THR A 147 1.47 9.94 11.57
CA THR A 147 2.36 10.08 12.75
C THR A 147 2.12 11.38 13.52
N THR A 148 1.49 12.38 12.90
CA THR A 148 1.15 13.65 13.55
C THR A 148 -0.29 13.73 14.05
N ASP A 149 -1.20 12.96 13.44
CA ASP A 149 -2.60 12.91 13.82
C ASP A 149 -2.82 12.13 15.12
N ASN A 150 -3.72 12.63 15.99
CA ASN A 150 -4.08 11.96 17.24
C ASN A 150 -5.04 10.76 17.08
N ILE A 151 -5.39 10.40 15.84
CA ILE A 151 -6.33 9.32 15.51
C ILE A 151 -5.60 8.00 15.31
N SER A 152 -4.48 8.04 14.59
CA SER A 152 -3.65 6.88 14.30
C SER A 152 -2.69 6.64 15.47
N ILE A 153 -2.63 5.40 15.96
CA ILE A 153 -1.80 5.04 17.12
C ILE A 153 -0.78 3.99 16.70
N TYR A 154 0.48 4.40 16.65
CA TYR A 154 1.61 3.50 16.43
C TYR A 154 2.31 3.13 17.75
N PRO A 155 2.92 1.92 17.86
CA PRO A 155 3.54 1.44 19.10
C PRO A 155 4.82 2.17 19.50
N SER A 156 5.45 2.87 18.55
CA SER A 156 6.67 3.66 18.74
C SER A 156 6.68 4.82 17.75
N ALA A 157 7.52 5.82 18.02
CA ALA A 157 7.73 6.96 17.12
C ALA A 157 8.62 6.63 15.91
N THR A 158 8.99 5.35 15.74
CA THR A 158 9.96 4.90 14.73
C THR A 158 9.38 3.78 13.90
N GLY A 159 9.33 3.97 12.60
CA GLY A 159 8.84 2.98 11.66
C GLY A 159 8.85 3.49 10.22
N VAL A 160 8.23 2.73 9.33
CA VAL A 160 8.22 3.01 7.90
C VAL A 160 6.85 2.80 7.29
N MET A 161 6.49 3.71 6.39
CA MET A 161 5.31 3.63 5.53
C MET A 161 5.74 3.13 4.15
N ILE A 162 5.18 2.02 3.70
CA ILE A 162 5.44 1.45 2.37
C ILE A 162 4.23 1.75 1.49
N GLY A 163 4.41 2.60 0.47
CA GLY A 163 3.40 2.89 -0.54
C GLY A 163 3.53 1.99 -1.76
N ILE A 164 2.44 1.37 -2.19
CA ILE A 164 2.37 0.56 -3.43
C ILE A 164 1.24 1.06 -4.31
N ASP A 165 1.57 1.55 -5.50
CA ASP A 165 0.60 1.93 -6.52
C ASP A 165 0.30 0.74 -7.44
N LEU A 166 -0.92 0.21 -7.32
CA LEU A 166 -1.39 -0.94 -8.08
C LEU A 166 -1.73 -0.61 -9.54
N ALA A 167 -1.99 0.66 -9.88
CA ALA A 167 -2.28 1.05 -11.26
C ALA A 167 -1.01 1.14 -12.10
N TYR A 168 0.08 1.61 -11.50
CA TYR A 168 1.34 1.88 -12.20
C TYR A 168 2.47 0.91 -11.82
N ASN A 169 2.23 -0.03 -10.90
CA ASN A 169 3.24 -0.95 -10.35
C ASN A 169 4.46 -0.20 -9.77
N LEU A 170 4.21 0.94 -9.14
CA LEU A 170 5.24 1.73 -8.48
C LEU A 170 5.22 1.42 -6.99
N HIS A 171 6.38 1.45 -6.35
CA HIS A 171 6.49 1.33 -4.90
C HIS A 171 7.54 2.31 -4.40
N SER A 172 7.35 2.80 -3.19
CA SER A 172 8.35 3.53 -2.44
C SER A 172 8.06 3.41 -0.95
N ALA A 173 9.00 3.85 -0.13
CA ALA A 173 8.83 3.91 1.30
C ALA A 173 9.34 5.26 1.84
N PHE A 174 8.72 5.71 2.92
CA PHE A 174 9.19 6.84 3.70
C PHE A 174 9.10 6.51 5.18
N GLY A 175 10.19 6.70 5.89
CA GLY A 175 10.29 6.25 7.27
C GLY A 175 11.71 6.36 7.79
N ASN A 176 11.83 5.94 9.04
CA ASN A 176 13.04 5.98 9.85
C ASN A 176 14.11 4.96 9.51
#